data_AF-A0A425W7N9-F1
#
_entry.id   AF-A0A425W7N9-F1
#
_cell.length_a   1.000
_cell.length_b   1.000
_cell.length_c   1.000
_cell.angle_alpha   90.00
_cell.angle_beta   90.00
_cell.angle_gamma   90.00
#
_symmetry.space_group_name_H-M   'P 1'
#
loop_
_entity.id
_entity.type
_entity.pdbx_description
1 polymer ?
#
loop_
_entity_poly.entity_id
_entity_poly.type
_entity_poly.pdbx_seq_one_letter_code
_entity_poly.pdbx_strand_id
1 'polypeptide(L)'
;MQNKHSHSSFSGQLGFVMAAAGSAVGLGNIWRFPYLAAKDGGGVFLVIYLVLVLTFGFTLLTSDIAVGRYTQKSPIEAYEALKPGWGFLGKITFLVPAIIMTYYAVIGGWVLKYVMTYFIGEGQAAASTNYFSSFITSPVAPIVYGLIFMIFTSLIVYRGVQNGVEKFSKVCMPILFIMILAISIFSLTLKHTENGVTRTGLQGLAVYMIPNFKGMTFGKFLSVALDAMSQLFFSLSVSMGIMVTYGSYVKKDVDLNHSINMIEVFDTVVAFLAGLMIIPSIYVFSGTEGMASGPSLIFVSLPKVFNAMGPVGNVFGAAFFIMVTFAALTSCISVLETLVADCTKLFNAPRKKTTLVLTVIYSVATVIITLGYTIFYFELKLPNGTVGQLLDLADYISNSVLMPITSLLSCILIGWVVKPKLIIDEMELNGENFKRKSIYSVMVKYIAPVIMVILFLQSTGFWQWLAKLVH
;
A
#
# COMPACT_ATOMS: atom_id res chain seq x y z
N MET A 1 -5.49 33.35 -27.70
CA MET A 1 -6.38 32.65 -26.74
C MET A 1 -5.50 31.93 -25.73
N GLN A 2 -5.42 32.43 -24.50
CA GLN A 2 -4.72 31.75 -23.41
C GLN A 2 -5.50 30.47 -23.06
N ASN A 3 -4.93 29.30 -23.33
CA ASN A 3 -5.43 28.05 -22.78
C ASN A 3 -5.30 28.12 -21.25
N LYS A 4 -6.38 28.50 -20.56
CA LYS A 4 -6.58 28.17 -19.15
C LYS A 4 -6.66 26.64 -19.06
N HIS A 5 -5.51 25.97 -18.96
CA HIS A 5 -5.47 24.66 -18.33
C HIS A 5 -5.94 24.89 -16.89
N SER A 6 -7.20 24.57 -16.60
CA SER A 6 -7.69 24.51 -15.24
C SER A 6 -6.89 23.42 -14.52
N HIS A 7 -5.80 23.80 -13.86
CA HIS A 7 -5.11 22.89 -12.96
C HIS A 7 -6.12 22.44 -11.91
N SER A 8 -6.27 21.12 -11.77
CA SER A 8 -7.09 20.54 -10.72
C SER A 8 -6.48 20.92 -9.38
N SER A 9 -7.27 21.49 -8.47
CA SER A 9 -6.83 21.79 -7.10
C SER A 9 -7.79 21.16 -6.11
N PHE A 10 -7.27 20.74 -4.96
CA PHE A 10 -8.13 20.29 -3.86
C PHE A 10 -8.96 21.45 -3.31
N SER A 11 -10.14 21.13 -2.77
CA SER A 11 -11.10 22.11 -2.22
C SER A 11 -10.46 22.96 -1.11
N GLY A 12 -9.67 22.33 -0.23
CA GLY A 12 -8.88 22.94 0.83
C GLY A 12 -8.11 21.88 1.63
N GLN A 13 -7.68 22.23 2.85
CA GLN A 13 -6.87 21.35 3.71
C GLN A 13 -7.53 19.99 3.98
N LEU A 14 -8.81 19.99 4.40
CA LEU A 14 -9.54 18.75 4.67
C LEU A 14 -9.72 17.90 3.39
N GLY A 15 -9.92 18.54 2.24
CA GLY A 15 -10.06 17.84 0.96
C GLY A 15 -8.76 17.15 0.56
N PHE A 16 -7.63 17.82 0.73
CA PHE A 16 -6.30 17.24 0.52
C PHE A 16 -6.03 16.07 1.47
N VAL A 17 -6.21 16.28 2.78
CA VAL A 17 -5.98 15.22 3.79
C VAL A 17 -6.85 14.00 3.52
N MET A 18 -8.13 14.18 3.21
CA MET A 18 -9.03 13.05 2.95
C MET A 18 -8.69 12.32 1.65
N ALA A 19 -8.24 13.03 0.61
CA ALA A 19 -7.79 12.39 -0.61
C ALA A 19 -6.47 11.62 -0.40
N ALA A 20 -5.48 12.25 0.25
CA ALA A 20 -4.19 11.62 0.50
C ALA A 20 -4.31 10.47 1.51
N ALA A 21 -5.10 10.61 2.57
CA ALA A 21 -5.39 9.53 3.51
C ALA A 21 -6.24 8.42 2.89
N GLY A 22 -7.20 8.73 1.99
CA GLY A 22 -7.93 7.71 1.23
C GLY A 22 -7.08 7.03 0.15
N SER A 23 -5.99 7.65 -0.26
CA SER A 23 -4.96 7.05 -1.11
C SER A 23 -4.10 6.08 -0.31
N ALA A 24 -3.60 6.53 0.85
CA ALA A 24 -2.74 5.76 1.75
C ALA A 24 -3.49 4.60 2.42
N VAL A 25 -4.68 4.86 2.96
CA VAL A 25 -5.50 3.85 3.62
C VAL A 25 -6.25 3.01 2.59
N GLY A 26 -5.75 1.79 2.39
CA GLY A 26 -6.28 0.89 1.38
C GLY A 26 -5.93 -0.58 1.61
N LEU A 27 -5.70 -1.30 0.51
CA LEU A 27 -5.22 -2.68 0.58
C LEU A 27 -3.82 -2.76 1.22
N GLY A 28 -3.05 -1.67 1.23
CA GLY A 28 -1.80 -1.60 1.99
C GLY A 28 -2.00 -1.94 3.46
N ASN A 29 -2.97 -1.30 4.13
CA ASN A 29 -3.22 -1.47 5.56
C ASN A 29 -4.03 -2.73 5.84
N ILE A 30 -5.02 -3.04 5.00
CA ILE A 30 -6.02 -4.07 5.31
C ILE A 30 -5.56 -5.45 4.85
N TRP A 31 -4.85 -5.52 3.71
CA TRP A 31 -4.41 -6.76 3.10
C TRP A 31 -2.90 -6.98 3.31
N ARG A 32 -2.06 -5.99 2.94
CA ARG A 32 -0.61 -6.16 2.87
C ARG A 32 0.05 -6.18 4.25
N PHE A 33 -0.27 -5.21 5.09
CA PHE A 33 0.29 -5.08 6.43
C PHE A 33 0.09 -6.34 7.28
N PRO A 34 -1.13 -6.91 7.40
CA PRO A 34 -1.33 -8.02 8.32
C PRO A 34 -0.64 -9.29 7.87
N TYR A 35 -0.49 -9.54 6.57
CA TYR A 35 0.23 -10.74 6.12
C TYR A 35 1.74 -10.61 6.35
N LEU A 36 2.32 -9.43 6.16
CA LEU A 36 3.74 -9.20 6.48
C LEU A 36 3.97 -9.30 7.98
N ALA A 37 3.12 -8.65 8.78
CA ALA A 37 3.19 -8.76 10.23
C ALA A 37 3.02 -10.21 10.72
N ALA A 38 2.13 -11.00 10.12
CA ALA A 38 1.96 -12.41 10.46
C ALA A 38 3.20 -13.24 10.09
N LYS A 39 3.74 -13.05 8.89
CA LYS A 39 4.95 -13.73 8.38
C LYS A 39 6.19 -13.40 9.22
N ASP A 40 6.35 -12.15 9.63
CA ASP A 40 7.58 -11.62 10.21
C ASP A 40 7.56 -11.52 11.75
N GLY A 41 6.79 -12.40 12.39
CA GLY A 41 6.82 -12.58 13.84
C GLY A 41 6.08 -11.51 14.64
N GLY A 42 5.05 -10.90 14.05
CA GLY A 42 4.07 -10.04 14.72
C GLY A 42 4.71 -8.85 15.41
N GLY A 43 4.90 -8.93 16.72
CA GLY A 43 5.40 -7.83 17.55
C GLY A 43 6.76 -7.29 17.11
N VAL A 44 7.66 -8.13 16.59
CA VAL A 44 8.96 -7.66 16.08
C VAL A 44 8.78 -6.78 14.85
N PHE A 45 8.02 -7.26 13.86
CA PHE A 45 7.67 -6.49 12.67
C PHE A 45 7.01 -5.16 13.05
N LEU A 46 6.06 -5.20 13.99
CA LEU A 46 5.32 -4.02 14.42
C LEU A 46 6.23 -2.93 15.00
N VAL A 47 7.17 -3.29 15.89
CA VAL A 47 8.13 -2.33 16.47
C VAL A 47 9.00 -1.70 15.38
N ILE A 48 9.53 -2.52 14.47
CA ILE A 48 10.39 -2.03 13.38
C ILE A 48 9.59 -1.11 12.45
N TYR A 49 8.38 -1.52 12.05
CA TYR A 49 7.49 -0.73 11.21
C TYR A 49 7.15 0.62 11.85
N LEU A 50 6.80 0.66 13.15
CA LEU A 50 6.47 1.90 13.85
C LEU A 50 7.66 2.87 13.90
N VAL A 51 8.88 2.36 14.12
CA VAL A 51 10.09 3.19 14.07
C VAL A 51 10.29 3.75 12.65
N LEU A 52 10.14 2.91 11.64
CA LEU A 52 10.31 3.32 10.24
C LEU A 52 9.27 4.35 9.80
N VAL A 53 7.98 4.13 10.09
CA VAL A 53 6.90 5.04 9.65
C VAL A 53 7.08 6.42 10.29
N LEU A 54 7.30 6.44 11.61
CA LEU A 54 7.47 7.67 12.39
C LEU A 54 8.72 8.46 12.04
N THR A 55 9.72 7.85 11.40
CA THR A 55 10.97 8.55 11.07
C THR A 55 11.13 8.72 9.56
N PHE A 56 11.34 7.62 8.87
CA PHE A 56 11.63 7.54 7.46
C PHE A 56 10.38 7.78 6.61
N GLY A 57 9.24 7.20 6.99
CA GLY A 57 7.94 7.42 6.33
C GLY A 57 7.56 8.88 6.32
N PHE A 58 7.59 9.53 7.49
CA PHE A 58 7.39 10.98 7.62
C PHE A 58 8.33 11.78 6.70
N THR A 59 9.61 11.44 6.66
CA THR A 59 10.62 12.16 5.88
C THR A 59 10.33 12.10 4.38
N LEU A 60 9.97 10.92 3.86
CA LEU A 60 9.65 10.76 2.44
C LEU A 60 8.31 11.35 2.07
N LEU A 61 7.29 11.16 2.90
CA LEU A 61 5.96 11.73 2.67
C LEU A 61 6.04 13.27 2.61
N THR A 62 6.78 13.86 3.55
CA THR A 62 7.05 15.31 3.57
C THR A 62 7.75 15.75 2.29
N SER A 63 8.77 15.01 1.87
CA SER A 63 9.54 15.31 0.67
C SER A 63 8.69 15.26 -0.59
N ASP A 64 7.94 14.18 -0.81
CA ASP A 64 7.11 13.99 -2.00
C ASP A 64 6.02 15.07 -2.11
N ILE A 65 5.29 15.33 -1.03
CA ILE A 65 4.22 16.34 -1.02
C ILE A 65 4.78 17.74 -1.24
N ALA A 66 5.87 18.11 -0.56
CA ALA A 66 6.48 19.43 -0.71
C ALA A 66 7.07 19.63 -2.12
N VAL A 67 7.73 18.61 -2.70
CA VAL A 67 8.21 18.65 -4.09
C VAL A 67 7.06 18.85 -5.07
N GLY A 68 5.96 18.10 -4.89
CA GLY A 68 4.76 18.26 -5.67
C GLY A 68 4.21 19.68 -5.59
N ARG A 69 4.05 20.21 -4.38
CA ARG A 69 3.49 21.54 -4.15
C ARG A 69 4.39 22.66 -4.68
N TYR A 70 5.70 22.55 -4.48
CA TYR A 70 6.68 23.51 -4.95
C TYR A 70 6.69 23.59 -6.49
N THR A 71 6.68 22.43 -7.16
CA THR A 71 6.81 22.38 -8.63
C THR A 71 5.48 22.56 -9.37
N GLN A 72 4.34 22.21 -8.76
CA GLN A 72 3.02 22.14 -9.40
C GLN A 72 3.03 21.30 -10.70
N LYS A 73 3.87 20.27 -10.74
CA LYS A 73 4.13 19.41 -11.90
C LYS A 73 3.92 17.94 -11.56
N SER A 74 3.69 17.10 -12.57
CA SER A 74 3.64 15.65 -12.38
C SER A 74 5.04 15.09 -12.07
N PRO A 75 5.16 13.89 -11.49
CA PRO A 75 6.43 13.29 -11.09
C PRO A 75 7.47 13.28 -12.21
N ILE A 76 7.05 13.03 -13.46
CA ILE A 76 7.97 12.95 -14.59
C ILE A 76 8.61 14.30 -14.95
N GLU A 77 7.95 15.41 -14.63
CA GLU A 77 8.44 16.78 -14.88
C GLU A 77 9.00 17.44 -13.60
N ALA A 78 8.54 17.03 -12.42
CA ALA A 78 8.85 17.68 -11.13
C ALA A 78 10.34 17.63 -10.80
N TYR A 79 10.99 16.47 -10.95
CA TYR A 79 12.41 16.33 -10.60
C TYR A 79 13.34 17.08 -11.55
N GLU A 80 13.01 17.15 -12.84
CA GLU A 80 13.75 17.97 -13.81
C GLU A 80 13.57 19.47 -13.49
N ALA A 81 12.38 19.88 -13.06
CA ALA A 81 12.10 21.25 -12.65
C ALA A 81 12.81 21.66 -11.35
N LEU A 82 13.00 20.73 -10.42
CA LEU A 82 13.80 20.96 -9.21
C LEU A 82 15.29 21.14 -9.54
N LYS A 83 15.83 20.27 -10.39
CA LYS A 83 17.23 20.30 -10.78
C LYS A 83 17.39 19.72 -12.20
N PRO A 84 17.84 20.53 -13.17
CA PRO A 84 18.14 20.03 -14.51
C PRO A 84 19.10 18.83 -14.48
N GLY A 85 18.78 17.79 -15.25
CA GLY A 85 19.50 16.51 -15.27
C GLY A 85 18.99 15.46 -14.28
N TRP A 86 18.03 15.78 -13.41
CA TRP A 86 17.40 14.83 -12.48
C TRP A 86 16.06 14.26 -12.97
N GLY A 87 15.60 14.60 -14.17
CA GLY A 87 14.36 14.07 -14.75
C GLY A 87 14.32 12.54 -14.91
N PHE A 88 15.47 11.86 -14.87
CA PHE A 88 15.51 10.39 -14.85
C PHE A 88 14.83 9.80 -13.61
N LEU A 89 14.88 10.49 -12.47
CA LEU A 89 14.21 10.06 -11.25
C LEU A 89 12.71 9.96 -11.47
N GLY A 90 12.12 10.94 -12.16
CA GLY A 90 10.72 10.94 -12.55
C GLY A 90 10.32 9.71 -13.37
N LYS A 91 11.19 9.30 -14.30
CA LYS A 91 10.98 8.11 -15.14
C LYS A 91 11.03 6.82 -14.33
N ILE A 92 11.98 6.68 -13.40
CA ILE A 92 12.07 5.49 -12.54
C ILE A 92 10.87 5.47 -11.57
N THR A 93 10.49 6.62 -10.98
CA THR A 93 9.30 6.69 -10.11
C THR A 93 8.02 6.35 -10.85
N PHE A 94 7.90 6.63 -12.14
CA PHE A 94 6.75 6.26 -12.98
C PHE A 94 6.64 4.74 -13.20
N LEU A 95 7.75 4.01 -13.26
CA LEU A 95 7.73 2.55 -13.43
C LEU A 95 7.10 1.83 -12.22
N VAL A 96 7.23 2.40 -11.02
CA VAL A 96 6.69 1.81 -9.78
C VAL A 96 5.16 1.66 -9.84
N PRO A 97 4.35 2.73 -9.96
CA PRO A 97 2.90 2.60 -10.07
C PRO A 97 2.49 1.85 -11.34
N ALA A 98 3.30 1.90 -12.41
CA ALA A 98 3.01 1.15 -13.64
C ALA A 98 3.04 -0.37 -13.41
N ILE A 99 3.97 -0.86 -12.60
CA ILE A 99 4.02 -2.28 -12.21
C ILE A 99 2.93 -2.59 -11.19
N ILE A 100 2.73 -1.75 -10.16
CA ILE A 100 1.73 -1.98 -9.11
C ILE A 100 0.33 -2.13 -9.70
N MET A 101 -0.02 -1.27 -10.66
CA MET A 101 -1.34 -1.28 -11.30
C MET A 101 -1.68 -2.63 -11.95
N THR A 102 -0.68 -3.40 -12.40
CA THR A 102 -0.89 -4.71 -13.05
C THR A 102 -1.52 -5.75 -12.13
N TYR A 103 -1.18 -5.73 -10.83
CA TYR A 103 -1.67 -6.70 -9.86
C TYR A 103 -2.69 -6.12 -8.87
N TYR A 104 -2.67 -4.80 -8.64
CA TYR A 104 -3.59 -4.16 -7.70
C TYR A 104 -5.06 -4.38 -8.12
N ALA A 105 -5.35 -4.33 -9.42
CA ALA A 105 -6.68 -4.61 -9.96
C ALA A 105 -7.12 -6.07 -9.78
N VAL A 106 -6.18 -7.02 -9.78
CA VAL A 106 -6.46 -8.44 -9.51
C VAL A 106 -6.95 -8.61 -8.07
N ILE A 107 -6.25 -7.99 -7.11
CA ILE A 107 -6.64 -8.03 -5.69
C ILE A 107 -7.98 -7.32 -5.47
N GLY A 108 -8.20 -6.18 -6.13
CA GLY A 108 -9.51 -5.52 -6.15
C GLY A 108 -10.64 -6.43 -6.66
N GLY A 109 -10.36 -7.23 -7.70
CA GLY A 109 -11.25 -8.28 -8.19
C GLY A 109 -11.53 -9.37 -7.15
N TRP A 110 -10.53 -9.79 -6.38
CA TRP A 110 -10.74 -10.73 -5.28
C TRP A 110 -11.71 -10.16 -4.24
N VAL A 111 -11.55 -8.90 -3.85
CA VAL A 111 -12.47 -8.23 -2.92
C VAL A 111 -13.89 -8.20 -3.48
N LEU A 112 -14.08 -7.87 -4.77
CA LEU A 112 -15.39 -7.88 -5.41
C LEU A 112 -16.05 -9.27 -5.42
N LYS A 113 -15.27 -10.34 -5.64
CA LYS A 113 -15.78 -11.71 -5.54
C LYS A 113 -16.36 -11.97 -4.15
N TYR A 114 -15.66 -11.57 -3.10
CA TYR A 114 -16.15 -11.75 -1.73
C TYR A 114 -17.37 -10.88 -1.42
N VAL A 115 -17.45 -9.64 -1.92
CA VAL A 115 -18.68 -8.84 -1.85
C VAL A 115 -19.87 -9.64 -2.39
N MET A 116 -19.74 -10.17 -3.60
CA MET A 116 -20.83 -10.91 -4.24
C MET A 116 -21.20 -12.17 -3.46
N THR A 117 -20.22 -12.95 -3.01
CA THR A 117 -20.44 -14.17 -2.22
C THR A 117 -21.23 -13.88 -0.94
N TYR A 118 -20.88 -12.82 -0.21
CA TYR A 118 -21.61 -12.43 1.00
C TYR A 118 -22.99 -11.85 0.68
N PHE A 119 -23.11 -11.10 -0.41
CA PHE A 119 -24.38 -10.49 -0.83
C PHE A 119 -25.44 -11.54 -1.21
N ILE A 120 -25.03 -12.65 -1.84
CA ILE A 120 -25.93 -13.77 -2.18
C ILE A 120 -26.14 -14.76 -1.03
N GLY A 121 -25.57 -14.49 0.16
CA GLY A 121 -25.75 -15.33 1.35
C GLY A 121 -24.80 -16.52 1.47
N GLU A 122 -23.82 -16.67 0.57
CA GLU A 122 -22.85 -17.77 0.55
C GLU A 122 -21.62 -17.53 1.46
N GLY A 123 -21.71 -16.66 2.47
CA GLY A 123 -20.57 -16.34 3.35
C GLY A 123 -20.02 -17.57 4.11
N GLN A 124 -20.86 -18.55 4.43
CA GLN A 124 -20.41 -19.81 5.02
C GLN A 124 -19.50 -20.61 4.06
N ALA A 125 -19.81 -20.62 2.76
CA ALA A 125 -18.96 -21.29 1.76
C ALA A 125 -17.58 -20.60 1.66
N ALA A 126 -17.56 -19.26 1.78
CA ALA A 126 -16.33 -18.48 1.80
C ALA A 126 -15.39 -18.83 2.98
N ALA A 127 -15.92 -19.37 4.08
CA ALA A 127 -15.14 -19.81 5.23
C ALA A 127 -14.46 -21.18 5.06
N SER A 128 -14.78 -21.90 3.97
CA SER A 128 -14.16 -23.19 3.70
C SER A 128 -12.68 -23.05 3.28
N THR A 129 -11.85 -24.00 3.68
CA THR A 129 -10.38 -23.96 3.52
C THR A 129 -9.92 -23.71 2.08
N ASN A 130 -10.62 -24.30 1.11
CA ASN A 130 -10.20 -24.26 -0.30
C ASN A 130 -10.92 -23.18 -1.12
N TYR A 131 -11.85 -22.41 -0.53
CA TYR A 131 -12.67 -21.46 -1.29
C TYR A 131 -11.83 -20.47 -2.09
N PHE A 132 -10.86 -19.83 -1.44
CA PHE A 132 -9.99 -18.84 -2.08
C PHE A 132 -9.15 -19.47 -3.19
N SER A 133 -8.48 -20.59 -2.89
CA SER A 133 -7.64 -21.29 -3.87
C SER A 133 -8.45 -21.73 -5.10
N SER A 134 -9.61 -22.35 -4.89
CA SER A 134 -10.52 -22.74 -5.99
C SER A 134 -11.02 -21.55 -6.80
N PHE A 135 -11.21 -20.39 -6.17
CA PHE A 135 -11.54 -19.17 -6.88
C PHE A 135 -10.37 -18.70 -7.74
N ILE A 136 -9.19 -18.44 -7.18
CA ILE A 136 -8.05 -17.85 -7.92
C ILE A 136 -7.52 -18.75 -9.04
N THR A 137 -7.70 -20.07 -8.92
CA THR A 137 -7.34 -21.04 -9.97
C THR A 137 -8.48 -21.33 -10.94
N SER A 138 -9.65 -20.69 -10.79
CA SER A 138 -10.76 -20.83 -11.74
C SER A 138 -10.39 -20.16 -13.06
N PRO A 139 -10.71 -20.77 -14.22
CA PRO A 139 -10.29 -20.26 -15.53
C PRO A 139 -10.93 -18.92 -15.92
N VAL A 140 -12.07 -18.56 -15.30
CA VAL A 140 -12.87 -17.41 -15.75
C VAL A 140 -13.13 -16.41 -14.62
N ALA A 141 -13.50 -16.88 -13.43
CA ALA A 141 -14.04 -15.99 -12.40
C ALA A 141 -13.06 -14.87 -11.98
N PRO A 142 -11.78 -15.15 -11.63
CA PRO A 142 -10.85 -14.10 -11.22
C PRO A 142 -10.60 -13.06 -12.31
N ILE A 143 -10.57 -13.49 -13.58
CA ILE A 143 -10.39 -12.61 -14.74
C ILE A 143 -11.57 -11.63 -14.82
N VAL A 144 -12.80 -12.15 -14.76
CA VAL A 144 -14.02 -11.33 -14.86
C VAL A 144 -14.06 -10.31 -13.73
N TYR A 145 -13.83 -10.72 -12.47
CA TYR A 145 -13.85 -9.80 -11.34
C TYR A 145 -12.72 -8.76 -11.40
N GLY A 146 -11.51 -9.16 -11.81
CA GLY A 146 -10.40 -8.22 -12.02
C GLY A 146 -10.68 -7.19 -13.10
N LEU A 147 -11.26 -7.61 -14.24
CA LEU A 147 -11.65 -6.71 -15.32
C LEU A 147 -12.77 -5.75 -14.90
N ILE A 148 -13.78 -6.23 -14.18
CA ILE A 148 -14.84 -5.37 -13.63
C ILE A 148 -14.23 -4.29 -12.73
N PHE A 149 -13.34 -4.68 -11.81
CA PHE A 149 -12.68 -3.73 -10.91
C PHE A 149 -11.84 -2.69 -11.68
N MET A 150 -11.05 -3.14 -12.66
CA MET A 150 -10.21 -2.28 -13.50
C MET A 150 -11.04 -1.29 -14.32
N ILE A 151 -12.11 -1.76 -14.97
CA ILE A 151 -13.01 -0.91 -15.76
C ILE A 151 -13.70 0.11 -14.85
N PHE A 152 -14.20 -0.31 -13.69
CA PHE A 152 -14.85 0.60 -12.75
C PHE A 152 -13.91 1.69 -12.24
N THR A 153 -12.68 1.32 -11.89
CA THR A 153 -11.61 2.26 -11.51
C THR A 153 -11.35 3.28 -12.63
N SER A 154 -11.18 2.80 -13.86
CA SER A 154 -10.91 3.65 -15.02
C SER A 154 -12.06 4.62 -15.32
N LEU A 155 -13.31 4.16 -15.22
CA LEU A 155 -14.48 5.01 -15.46
C LEU A 155 -14.50 6.23 -14.53
N ILE A 156 -14.07 6.07 -13.28
CA ILE A 156 -13.96 7.17 -12.32
C ILE A 156 -12.84 8.14 -12.74
N VAL A 157 -11.65 7.63 -13.08
CA VAL A 157 -10.52 8.47 -13.54
C VAL A 157 -10.86 9.21 -14.85
N TYR A 158 -11.58 8.55 -15.76
CA TYR A 158 -12.02 9.10 -17.04
C TYR A 158 -12.99 10.27 -16.87
N ARG A 159 -13.91 10.18 -15.90
CA ARG A 159 -14.83 11.26 -15.52
C ARG A 159 -14.15 12.37 -14.73
N GLY A 160 -12.94 12.12 -14.24
CA GLY A 160 -12.16 13.03 -13.41
C GLY A 160 -12.36 12.72 -11.93
N VAL A 161 -11.29 12.91 -11.16
CA VAL A 161 -11.23 12.61 -9.73
C VAL A 161 -11.94 13.66 -8.87
N GLN A 162 -12.18 14.86 -9.43
CA GLN A 162 -12.68 16.03 -8.70
C GLN A 162 -14.05 15.79 -8.07
N ASN A 163 -14.18 16.17 -6.80
CA ASN A 163 -15.37 16.12 -5.96
C ASN A 163 -15.96 14.72 -5.67
N GLY A 164 -15.73 13.71 -6.51
CA GLY A 164 -16.23 12.35 -6.29
C GLY A 164 -15.45 11.62 -5.20
N VAL A 165 -14.15 11.40 -5.42
CA VAL A 165 -13.30 10.62 -4.51
C VAL A 165 -13.23 11.23 -3.12
N GLU A 166 -13.12 12.56 -3.03
CA GLU A 166 -13.12 13.28 -1.74
C GLU A 166 -14.40 13.03 -0.93
N LYS A 167 -15.58 13.11 -1.57
CA LYS A 167 -16.88 12.90 -0.88
C LYS A 167 -17.06 11.47 -0.42
N PHE A 168 -16.74 10.49 -1.28
CA PHE A 168 -16.85 9.08 -0.91
C PHE A 168 -15.87 8.71 0.20
N SER A 169 -14.63 9.20 0.15
CA SER A 169 -13.62 8.91 1.17
C SER A 169 -14.04 9.44 2.55
N LYS A 170 -14.61 10.65 2.62
CA LYS A 170 -15.12 11.24 3.88
C LYS A 170 -16.17 10.40 4.59
N VAL A 171 -16.95 9.61 3.85
CA VAL A 171 -18.00 8.73 4.40
C VAL A 171 -17.47 7.32 4.63
N CYS A 172 -16.75 6.77 3.66
CA CYS A 172 -16.33 5.37 3.70
C CYS A 172 -15.24 5.11 4.74
N MET A 173 -14.30 6.04 4.89
CA MET A 173 -13.17 5.87 5.81
C MET A 173 -13.59 5.71 7.28
N PRO A 174 -14.47 6.57 7.84
CA PRO A 174 -14.97 6.36 9.21
C PRO A 174 -15.73 5.04 9.39
N ILE A 175 -16.57 4.67 8.43
CA ILE A 175 -17.34 3.41 8.51
C ILE A 175 -16.38 2.22 8.52
N LEU A 176 -15.41 2.19 7.61
CA LEU A 176 -14.40 1.14 7.55
C LEU A 176 -13.60 1.05 8.84
N PHE A 177 -13.20 2.19 9.41
CA PHE A 177 -12.51 2.24 10.70
C PHE A 177 -13.34 1.61 11.82
N ILE A 178 -14.62 1.97 11.94
CA ILE A 178 -15.53 1.41 12.95
C ILE A 178 -15.68 -0.10 12.75
N MET A 179 -15.78 -0.56 11.51
CA MET A 179 -15.87 -1.98 11.20
C MET A 179 -14.60 -2.73 11.60
N ILE A 180 -13.41 -2.22 11.23
CA ILE A 180 -12.13 -2.84 11.61
C ILE A 180 -12.04 -2.90 13.14
N LEU A 181 -12.43 -1.86 13.86
CA LEU A 181 -12.42 -1.85 15.32
C LEU A 181 -13.38 -2.91 15.90
N ALA A 182 -14.61 -2.99 15.40
CA ALA A 182 -15.59 -3.98 15.86
C ALA A 182 -15.12 -5.41 15.60
N ILE A 183 -14.59 -5.70 14.42
CA ILE A 183 -14.07 -7.02 14.06
C ILE A 183 -12.81 -7.33 14.87
N SER A 184 -11.95 -6.33 15.15
CA SER A 184 -10.79 -6.48 16.03
C SER A 184 -11.19 -6.84 17.46
N ILE A 185 -12.22 -6.21 18.01
CA ILE A 185 -12.71 -6.56 19.35
C ILE A 185 -13.27 -7.99 19.33
N PHE A 186 -14.02 -8.36 18.29
CA PHE A 186 -14.56 -9.71 18.14
C PHE A 186 -13.45 -10.76 17.98
N SER A 187 -12.38 -10.47 17.23
CA SER A 187 -11.25 -11.39 17.02
C SER A 187 -10.59 -11.82 18.33
N LEU A 188 -10.56 -10.94 19.33
CA LEU A 188 -10.03 -11.22 20.67
C LEU A 188 -10.91 -12.19 21.46
N THR A 189 -12.21 -12.25 21.15
CA THR A 189 -13.16 -13.17 21.80
C THR A 189 -13.16 -14.58 21.21
N LEU A 190 -12.52 -14.78 20.05
CA LEU A 190 -12.51 -16.05 19.34
C LEU A 190 -11.82 -17.15 20.15
N LYS A 191 -12.39 -18.35 20.06
CA LYS A 191 -11.82 -19.59 20.60
C LYS A 191 -12.08 -20.72 19.61
N HIS A 192 -11.05 -21.51 19.32
CA HIS A 192 -11.17 -22.65 18.43
C HIS A 192 -10.32 -23.80 18.96
N THR A 193 -10.86 -25.02 18.92
CA THR A 193 -10.15 -26.23 19.33
C THR A 193 -9.98 -27.12 18.12
N GLU A 194 -8.72 -27.37 17.76
CA GLU A 194 -8.32 -28.22 16.65
C GLU A 194 -7.30 -29.23 17.18
N ASN A 195 -7.49 -30.51 16.89
CA ASN A 195 -6.60 -31.60 17.33
C ASN A 195 -6.30 -31.60 18.84
N GLY A 196 -7.29 -31.25 19.67
CA GLY A 196 -7.16 -31.18 21.13
C GLY A 196 -6.44 -29.94 21.67
N VAL A 197 -5.99 -29.02 20.80
CA VAL A 197 -5.35 -27.76 21.18
C VAL A 197 -6.35 -26.62 21.06
N THR A 198 -6.69 -25.99 22.17
CA THR A 198 -7.52 -24.77 22.18
C THR A 198 -6.65 -23.53 22.00
N ARG A 199 -6.92 -22.78 20.92
CA ARG A 199 -6.30 -21.49 20.62
C ARG A 199 -7.31 -20.38 20.86
N THR A 200 -6.83 -19.24 21.39
CA THR A 200 -7.69 -18.10 21.73
C THR A 200 -7.21 -16.81 21.07
N GLY A 201 -8.14 -15.87 20.84
CA GLY A 201 -7.83 -14.56 20.27
C GLY A 201 -6.79 -13.79 21.10
N LEU A 202 -6.86 -13.90 22.43
CA LEU A 202 -5.88 -13.27 23.34
C LEU A 202 -4.46 -13.85 23.20
N GLN A 203 -4.32 -15.14 22.89
CA GLN A 203 -3.00 -15.71 22.57
C GLN A 203 -2.49 -15.17 21.24
N GLY A 204 -3.35 -15.04 20.23
CA GLY A 204 -2.98 -14.42 18.95
C GLY A 204 -2.67 -12.92 19.09
N LEU A 205 -3.32 -12.22 20.03
CA LEU A 205 -2.95 -10.86 20.41
C LEU A 205 -1.54 -10.79 20.98
N ALA A 206 -1.18 -11.73 21.86
CA ALA A 206 0.17 -11.82 22.40
C ALA A 206 1.21 -12.03 21.28
N VAL A 207 0.91 -12.86 20.28
CA VAL A 207 1.76 -13.02 19.08
C VAL A 207 1.90 -11.69 18.31
N TYR A 208 0.83 -10.93 18.18
CA TYR A 208 0.85 -9.66 17.47
C TYR A 208 1.59 -8.53 18.23
N MET A 209 1.39 -8.43 19.55
CA MET A 209 1.86 -7.28 20.33
C MET A 209 3.16 -7.52 21.09
N ILE A 210 3.51 -8.77 21.42
CA ILE A 210 4.70 -9.06 22.23
C ILE A 210 5.85 -9.41 21.28
N PRO A 211 6.87 -8.53 21.13
CA PRO A 211 8.01 -8.81 20.28
C PRO A 211 8.83 -9.98 20.85
N ASN A 212 9.04 -11.01 20.03
CA ASN A 212 9.86 -12.15 20.40
C ASN A 212 11.16 -12.19 19.57
N PHE A 213 12.28 -11.87 20.21
CA PHE A 213 13.60 -11.88 19.58
C PHE A 213 14.32 -13.23 19.70
N LYS A 214 13.68 -14.26 20.28
CA LYS A 214 14.30 -15.58 20.42
C LYS A 214 14.62 -16.16 19.03
N GLY A 215 15.89 -16.48 18.79
CA GLY A 215 16.35 -17.00 17.50
C GLY A 215 16.42 -15.94 16.38
N MET A 216 16.39 -14.65 16.73
CA MET A 216 16.61 -13.55 15.81
C MET A 216 18.08 -13.47 15.41
N THR A 217 18.36 -13.73 14.14
CA THR A 217 19.68 -13.51 13.54
C THR A 217 19.73 -12.13 12.89
N PHE A 218 20.92 -11.61 12.63
CA PHE A 218 21.07 -10.35 11.90
C PHE A 218 20.40 -10.39 10.52
N GLY A 219 20.54 -11.51 9.78
CA GLY A 219 19.89 -11.69 8.49
C GLY A 219 18.36 -11.72 8.56
N LYS A 220 17.79 -12.35 9.61
CA LYS A 220 16.33 -12.29 9.84
C LYS A 220 15.88 -10.89 10.17
N PHE A 221 16.59 -10.18 11.03
CA PHE A 221 16.28 -8.79 11.37
C PHE A 221 16.27 -7.90 10.12
N LEU A 222 17.27 -8.02 9.24
CA LEU A 222 17.31 -7.28 7.98
C LEU A 222 16.16 -7.66 7.03
N SER A 223 15.75 -8.93 6.99
CA SER A 223 14.58 -9.37 6.22
C SER A 223 13.29 -8.74 6.74
N VAL A 224 13.08 -8.75 8.06
CA VAL A 224 11.90 -8.11 8.67
C VAL A 224 11.92 -6.60 8.45
N ALA A 225 13.09 -5.97 8.54
CA ALA A 225 13.24 -4.54 8.27
C ALA A 225 12.98 -4.20 6.79
N LEU A 226 13.39 -5.05 5.85
CA LEU A 226 13.10 -4.90 4.43
C LEU A 226 11.58 -5.00 4.18
N ASP A 227 10.94 -6.01 4.75
CA ASP A 227 9.50 -6.24 4.59
C ASP A 227 8.69 -5.08 5.21
N ALA A 228 9.06 -4.63 6.41
CA ALA A 228 8.46 -3.47 7.08
C ALA A 228 8.65 -2.15 6.30
N MET A 229 9.83 -1.94 5.72
CA MET A 229 10.10 -0.78 4.85
C MET A 229 9.30 -0.86 3.55
N SER A 230 9.24 -2.03 2.90
CA SER A 230 8.41 -2.22 1.70
C SER A 230 6.95 -1.90 1.99
N GLN A 231 6.47 -2.29 3.17
CA GLN A 231 5.13 -2.01 3.65
C GLN A 231 4.91 -0.52 3.87
N LEU A 232 5.85 0.17 4.49
CA LEU A 232 5.78 1.62 4.67
C LEU A 232 5.65 2.36 3.34
N PHE A 233 6.45 2.00 2.34
CA PHE A 233 6.39 2.64 1.03
C PHE A 233 5.01 2.45 0.38
N PHE A 234 4.53 1.21 0.38
CA PHE A 234 3.25 0.85 -0.20
C PHE A 234 2.08 1.53 0.53
N SER A 235 2.07 1.51 1.86
CA SER A 235 1.02 2.09 2.69
C SER A 235 0.94 3.61 2.52
N LEU A 236 2.06 4.33 2.63
CA LEU A 236 2.06 5.79 2.52
C LEU A 236 2.05 6.28 1.06
N SER A 237 2.06 5.40 0.06
CA SER A 237 2.12 5.76 -1.36
C SER A 237 3.31 6.68 -1.73
N VAL A 238 4.43 6.52 -1.03
CA VAL A 238 5.65 7.34 -1.20
C VAL A 238 6.66 6.70 -2.14
N SER A 239 7.59 7.49 -2.70
CA SER A 239 8.66 7.02 -3.60
C SER A 239 8.16 6.36 -4.91
N MET A 240 6.91 6.64 -5.27
CA MET A 240 6.26 6.15 -6.50
C MET A 240 5.49 7.25 -7.26
N GLY A 241 5.73 8.52 -6.92
CA GLY A 241 5.16 9.68 -7.63
C GLY A 241 3.71 10.05 -7.28
N ILE A 242 2.97 9.19 -6.58
CA ILE A 242 1.57 9.47 -6.19
C ILE A 242 1.50 10.72 -5.29
N MET A 243 2.31 10.76 -4.23
CA MET A 243 2.31 11.89 -3.29
C MET A 243 2.88 13.18 -3.89
N VAL A 244 3.78 13.09 -4.88
CA VAL A 244 4.21 14.24 -5.69
C VAL A 244 3.06 14.76 -6.55
N THR A 245 2.31 13.87 -7.21
CA THR A 245 1.13 14.23 -7.99
C THR A 245 0.08 14.91 -7.13
N TYR A 246 -0.20 14.36 -5.95
CA TYR A 246 -1.16 14.92 -5.01
C TYR A 246 -0.68 16.26 -4.46
N GLY A 247 0.60 16.36 -4.09
CA GLY A 247 1.24 17.62 -3.71
C GLY A 247 1.07 18.72 -4.77
N SER A 248 1.14 18.36 -6.06
CA SER A 248 0.96 19.31 -7.18
C SER A 248 -0.44 19.91 -7.28
N TYR A 249 -1.43 19.36 -6.58
CA TYR A 249 -2.79 19.90 -6.51
C TYR A 249 -3.08 20.63 -5.19
N VAL A 250 -2.09 20.71 -4.29
CA VAL A 250 -2.21 21.39 -2.99
C VAL A 250 -2.03 22.89 -3.16
N LYS A 251 -2.93 23.66 -2.55
CA LYS A 251 -2.85 25.12 -2.53
C LYS A 251 -1.79 25.59 -1.52
N LYS A 252 -1.23 26.78 -1.75
CA LYS A 252 -0.13 27.34 -0.93
C LYS A 252 -0.54 27.73 0.49
N ASP A 253 -1.82 27.96 0.74
CA ASP A 253 -2.39 28.31 2.04
C ASP A 253 -2.60 27.10 2.97
N VAL A 254 -2.52 25.87 2.45
CA VAL A 254 -2.69 24.64 3.24
C VAL A 254 -1.50 24.42 4.17
N ASP A 255 -1.77 24.16 5.45
CA ASP A 255 -0.77 23.70 6.40
C ASP A 255 -0.36 22.25 6.10
N LEU A 256 0.85 22.08 5.56
CA LEU A 256 1.43 20.76 5.28
C LEU A 256 1.81 20.01 6.56
N ASN A 257 2.24 20.71 7.62
CA ASN A 257 2.65 20.06 8.87
C ASN A 257 1.46 19.31 9.46
N HIS A 258 0.31 19.97 9.60
CA HIS A 258 -0.90 19.32 10.08
C HIS A 258 -1.37 18.22 9.13
N SER A 259 -1.37 18.49 7.82
CA SER A 259 -1.89 17.53 6.83
C SER A 259 -1.09 16.24 6.78
N ILE A 260 0.25 16.32 6.75
CA ILE A 260 1.15 15.16 6.72
C ILE A 260 1.00 14.32 7.99
N ASN A 261 0.97 14.96 9.16
CA ASN A 261 0.77 14.25 10.43
C ASN A 261 -0.57 13.51 10.47
N MET A 262 -1.65 14.11 9.96
CA MET A 262 -2.95 13.42 9.90
C MET A 262 -2.92 12.20 8.98
N ILE A 263 -2.30 12.32 7.80
CA ILE A 263 -2.18 11.21 6.85
C ILE A 263 -1.42 10.04 7.49
N GLU A 264 -0.27 10.34 8.12
CA GLU A 264 0.56 9.35 8.79
C GLU A 264 -0.15 8.65 9.95
N VAL A 265 -0.87 9.41 10.78
CA VAL A 265 -1.65 8.87 11.90
C VAL A 265 -2.80 7.99 11.41
N PHE A 266 -3.56 8.42 10.41
CA PHE A 266 -4.67 7.60 9.88
C PHE A 266 -4.15 6.31 9.25
N ASP A 267 -3.09 6.38 8.44
CA ASP A 267 -2.45 5.21 7.86
C ASP A 267 -1.98 4.21 8.93
N THR A 268 -1.22 4.70 9.90
CA THR A 268 -0.62 3.86 10.95
C THR A 268 -1.68 3.22 11.84
N VAL A 269 -2.69 3.98 12.28
CA VAL A 269 -3.75 3.46 13.15
C VAL A 269 -4.58 2.40 12.43
N VAL A 270 -4.94 2.63 11.16
CA VAL A 270 -5.71 1.64 10.39
C VAL A 270 -4.89 0.38 10.14
N ALA A 271 -3.59 0.50 9.81
CA ALA A 271 -2.69 -0.66 9.68
C ALA A 271 -2.59 -1.45 10.99
N PHE A 272 -2.40 -0.74 12.12
CA PHE A 272 -2.32 -1.36 13.43
C PHE A 272 -3.59 -2.16 13.78
N LEU A 273 -4.76 -1.54 13.57
CA LEU A 273 -6.05 -2.18 13.83
C LEU A 273 -6.33 -3.33 12.85
N ALA A 274 -5.94 -3.21 11.58
CA ALA A 274 -6.06 -4.32 10.63
C ALA A 274 -5.17 -5.51 11.04
N GLY A 275 -3.97 -5.28 11.55
CA GLY A 275 -3.14 -6.32 12.15
C GLY A 275 -3.83 -6.99 13.35
N LEU A 276 -4.43 -6.19 14.24
CA LEU A 276 -5.22 -6.67 15.38
C LEU A 276 -6.47 -7.45 14.98
N MET A 277 -7.06 -7.11 13.83
CA MET A 277 -8.20 -7.82 13.28
C MET A 277 -7.80 -9.20 12.74
N ILE A 278 -6.69 -9.28 12.01
CA ILE A 278 -6.32 -10.48 11.23
C ILE A 278 -5.46 -11.47 12.03
N ILE A 279 -4.45 -10.99 12.78
CA ILE A 279 -3.45 -11.88 13.40
C ILE A 279 -4.06 -12.74 14.51
N PRO A 280 -4.83 -12.18 15.47
CA PRO A 280 -5.58 -12.99 16.43
C PRO A 280 -6.47 -14.04 15.76
N SER A 281 -7.17 -13.65 14.69
CA SER A 281 -8.09 -14.52 13.96
C SER A 281 -7.37 -15.70 13.29
N ILE A 282 -6.30 -15.45 12.53
CA ILE A 282 -5.57 -16.53 11.86
C ILE A 282 -4.88 -17.45 12.87
N TYR A 283 -4.33 -16.90 13.96
CA TYR A 283 -3.73 -17.71 15.02
C TYR A 283 -4.75 -18.67 15.62
N VAL A 284 -5.98 -18.21 15.87
CA VAL A 284 -7.06 -19.07 16.40
C VAL A 284 -7.39 -20.20 15.42
N PHE A 285 -7.56 -19.91 14.14
CA PHE A 285 -8.03 -20.88 13.16
C PHE A 285 -6.94 -21.75 12.53
N SER A 286 -5.67 -21.38 12.62
CA SER A 286 -4.58 -22.03 11.86
C SER A 286 -3.24 -22.03 12.59
N GLY A 287 -3.18 -21.56 13.84
CA GLY A 287 -1.96 -21.53 14.63
C GLY A 287 -0.86 -20.66 14.02
N THR A 288 0.38 -20.91 14.43
CA THR A 288 1.55 -20.19 13.92
C THR A 288 1.89 -20.54 12.48
N GLU A 289 1.54 -21.76 12.04
CA GLU A 289 1.81 -22.23 10.68
C GLU A 289 0.97 -21.48 9.64
N GLY A 290 -0.30 -21.20 9.97
CA GLY A 290 -1.19 -20.43 9.10
C GLY A 290 -0.83 -18.94 8.97
N MET A 291 0.11 -18.42 9.76
CA MET A 291 0.54 -17.02 9.65
C MET A 291 1.37 -16.75 8.39
N ALA A 292 1.94 -17.79 7.76
CA ALA A 292 2.74 -17.67 6.54
C ALA A 292 1.91 -17.81 5.24
N SER A 293 0.58 -17.63 5.28
CA SER A 293 -0.31 -17.78 4.10
C SER A 293 -0.19 -16.68 3.03
N GLY A 294 0.71 -15.71 3.21
CA GLY A 294 1.03 -14.70 2.20
C GLY A 294 -0.19 -13.86 1.76
N PRO A 295 -0.26 -13.48 0.48
CA PRO A 295 -1.36 -12.67 -0.09
C PRO A 295 -2.78 -13.19 0.17
N SER A 296 -2.96 -14.47 0.45
CA SER A 296 -4.29 -15.07 0.66
C SER A 296 -4.89 -14.78 2.04
N LEU A 297 -4.10 -14.28 2.99
CA LEU A 297 -4.39 -14.31 4.42
C LEU A 297 -5.76 -13.75 4.79
N ILE A 298 -6.13 -12.57 4.29
CA ILE A 298 -7.41 -11.94 4.65
C ILE A 298 -8.61 -12.69 4.07
N PHE A 299 -8.43 -13.30 2.90
CA PHE A 299 -9.47 -14.02 2.17
C PHE A 299 -9.71 -15.41 2.75
N VAL A 300 -8.80 -15.90 3.60
CA VAL A 300 -8.97 -17.15 4.35
C VAL A 300 -9.40 -16.87 5.80
N SER A 301 -8.82 -15.86 6.43
CA SER A 301 -9.03 -15.56 7.86
C SER A 301 -10.38 -14.90 8.12
N LEU A 302 -10.70 -13.80 7.43
CA LEU A 302 -11.90 -13.02 7.73
C LEU A 302 -13.20 -13.79 7.48
N PRO A 303 -13.33 -14.61 6.44
CA PRO A 303 -14.54 -15.40 6.29
C PRO A 303 -14.82 -16.35 7.46
N LYS A 304 -13.76 -16.91 8.07
CA LYS A 304 -13.91 -17.72 9.29
C LYS A 304 -14.34 -16.87 10.49
N VAL A 305 -13.86 -15.64 10.59
CA VAL A 305 -14.30 -14.68 11.62
C VAL A 305 -15.79 -14.37 11.46
N PHE A 306 -16.23 -14.03 10.24
CA PHE A 306 -17.64 -13.75 9.97
C PHE A 306 -18.51 -14.98 10.21
N ASN A 307 -18.07 -16.17 9.80
CA ASN A 307 -18.79 -17.40 10.10
C ASN A 307 -18.91 -17.66 11.61
N ALA A 308 -17.88 -17.32 12.40
CA ALA A 308 -17.92 -17.42 13.86
C ALA A 308 -18.87 -16.42 14.53
N MET A 309 -19.27 -15.34 13.85
CA MET A 309 -20.31 -14.41 14.32
C MET A 309 -21.72 -14.99 14.17
N GLY A 310 -21.88 -16.16 13.55
CA GLY A 310 -23.18 -16.80 13.32
C GLY A 310 -24.01 -16.06 12.26
N PRO A 311 -25.35 -15.99 12.39
CA PRO A 311 -26.23 -15.44 11.35
C PRO A 311 -25.94 -13.99 10.96
N VAL A 312 -25.51 -13.15 11.92
CA VAL A 312 -25.14 -11.75 11.65
C VAL A 312 -23.85 -11.61 10.85
N GLY A 313 -23.03 -12.67 10.82
CA GLY A 313 -21.75 -12.71 10.10
C GLY A 313 -21.86 -12.41 8.61
N ASN A 314 -22.93 -12.86 7.95
CA ASN A 314 -23.14 -12.57 6.54
C ASN A 314 -23.31 -11.06 6.27
N VAL A 315 -24.03 -10.36 7.14
CA VAL A 315 -24.24 -8.90 7.03
C VAL A 315 -22.94 -8.15 7.29
N PHE A 316 -22.21 -8.53 8.34
CA PHE A 316 -20.90 -7.94 8.65
C PHE A 316 -19.88 -8.19 7.54
N GLY A 317 -19.84 -9.41 6.98
CA GLY A 317 -18.95 -9.74 5.86
C GLY A 317 -19.29 -8.96 4.60
N ALA A 318 -20.57 -8.86 4.24
CA ALA A 318 -21.02 -8.06 3.09
C ALA A 318 -20.61 -6.58 3.25
N ALA A 319 -20.96 -5.97 4.39
CA ALA A 319 -20.60 -4.58 4.67
C ALA A 319 -19.09 -4.39 4.66
N PHE A 320 -18.31 -5.30 5.26
CA PHE A 320 -16.86 -5.19 5.34
C PHE A 320 -16.23 -5.22 3.96
N PHE A 321 -16.52 -6.23 3.14
CA PHE A 321 -15.94 -6.34 1.80
C PHE A 321 -16.39 -5.20 0.87
N ILE A 322 -17.59 -4.64 1.07
CA ILE A 322 -18.01 -3.41 0.38
C ILE A 322 -17.09 -2.24 0.78
N MET A 323 -16.84 -2.06 2.09
CA MET A 323 -15.94 -1.01 2.56
C MET A 323 -14.50 -1.19 2.07
N VAL A 324 -14.00 -2.43 2.06
CA VAL A 324 -12.68 -2.75 1.49
C VAL A 324 -12.65 -2.51 -0.01
N THR A 325 -13.74 -2.75 -0.74
CA THR A 325 -13.83 -2.42 -2.18
C THR A 325 -13.65 -0.92 -2.38
N PHE A 326 -14.31 -0.09 -1.56
CA PHE A 326 -14.14 1.36 -1.64
C PHE A 326 -12.71 1.80 -1.32
N ALA A 327 -12.09 1.24 -0.28
CA ALA A 327 -10.69 1.54 0.06
C ALA A 327 -9.72 1.09 -1.04
N ALA A 328 -9.92 -0.10 -1.61
CA ALA A 328 -9.14 -0.56 -2.75
C ALA A 328 -9.32 0.37 -3.97
N LEU A 329 -10.54 0.82 -4.23
CA LEU A 329 -10.87 1.69 -5.35
C LEU A 329 -10.20 3.06 -5.23
N THR A 330 -10.20 3.69 -4.05
CA THR A 330 -9.57 5.01 -3.85
C THR A 330 -8.07 4.97 -4.08
N SER A 331 -7.38 3.94 -3.57
CA SER A 331 -5.96 3.74 -3.84
C SER A 331 -5.70 3.44 -5.32
N CYS A 332 -6.49 2.57 -5.96
CA CYS A 332 -6.32 2.22 -7.38
C CYS A 332 -6.56 3.43 -8.30
N ILE A 333 -7.52 4.30 -7.96
CA ILE A 333 -7.72 5.59 -8.62
C ILE A 333 -6.46 6.46 -8.50
N SER A 334 -5.82 6.50 -7.35
CA SER A 334 -4.60 7.30 -7.12
C SER A 334 -3.43 6.84 -7.98
N VAL A 335 -3.24 5.52 -8.08
CA VAL A 335 -2.22 4.89 -8.94
C VAL A 335 -2.50 5.21 -10.41
N LEU A 336 -3.72 4.96 -10.88
CA LEU A 336 -4.10 5.23 -12.27
C LEU A 336 -4.06 6.72 -12.61
N GLU A 337 -4.44 7.59 -11.68
CA GLU A 337 -4.37 9.05 -11.84
C GLU A 337 -2.95 9.52 -12.10
N THR A 338 -2.00 9.01 -11.32
CA THR A 338 -0.57 9.33 -11.45
C THR A 338 -0.06 8.91 -12.82
N LEU A 339 -0.41 7.70 -13.26
CA LEU A 339 -0.06 7.19 -14.59
C LEU A 339 -0.68 8.01 -15.71
N VAL A 340 -1.96 8.39 -15.59
CA VAL A 340 -2.64 9.26 -16.55
C VAL A 340 -1.99 10.63 -16.60
N ALA A 341 -1.62 11.22 -15.46
CA ALA A 341 -0.97 12.52 -15.39
C ALA A 341 0.37 12.50 -16.12
N ASP A 342 1.23 11.51 -15.82
CA ASP A 342 2.54 11.38 -16.46
C ASP A 342 2.44 11.04 -17.95
N CYS A 343 1.59 10.08 -18.34
CA CYS A 343 1.43 9.73 -19.76
C CYS A 343 0.80 10.85 -20.60
N THR A 344 -0.09 11.66 -20.02
CA THR A 344 -0.67 12.85 -20.71
C THR A 344 0.45 13.82 -21.07
N LYS A 345 1.41 14.02 -20.17
CA LYS A 345 2.58 14.89 -20.39
C LYS A 345 3.58 14.27 -21.36
N LEU A 346 3.98 13.03 -21.13
CA LEU A 346 4.95 12.31 -21.97
C LEU A 346 4.55 12.24 -23.44
N PHE A 347 3.28 11.91 -23.70
CA PHE A 347 2.78 11.69 -25.05
C PHE A 347 2.06 12.91 -25.64
N ASN A 348 2.01 14.02 -24.90
CA ASN A 348 1.26 15.23 -25.27
C ASN A 348 -0.17 14.90 -25.76
N ALA A 349 -0.83 13.98 -25.05
CA ALA A 349 -2.09 13.38 -25.48
C ALA A 349 -3.26 13.85 -24.60
N PRO A 350 -4.50 13.95 -25.13
CA PRO A 350 -5.65 14.31 -24.31
C PRO A 350 -5.89 13.29 -23.18
N ARG A 351 -6.10 13.78 -21.96
CA ARG A 351 -6.31 12.96 -20.75
C ARG A 351 -7.29 11.80 -20.93
N LYS A 352 -8.44 12.05 -21.56
CA LYS A 352 -9.47 11.03 -21.84
C LYS A 352 -8.94 9.90 -22.74
N LYS A 353 -8.20 10.25 -23.79
CA LYS A 353 -7.55 9.28 -24.69
C LYS A 353 -6.48 8.48 -23.93
N THR A 354 -5.65 9.16 -23.13
CA THR A 354 -4.63 8.51 -22.28
C THR A 354 -5.27 7.50 -21.33
N THR A 355 -6.37 7.89 -20.66
CA THR A 355 -7.09 7.02 -19.72
C THR A 355 -7.61 5.77 -20.42
N LEU A 356 -8.22 5.90 -21.60
CA LEU A 356 -8.72 4.75 -22.38
C LEU A 356 -7.60 3.79 -22.79
N VAL A 357 -6.47 4.32 -23.28
CA VAL A 357 -5.31 3.50 -23.65
C VAL A 357 -4.76 2.75 -22.44
N LEU A 358 -4.55 3.44 -21.31
CA LEU A 358 -4.09 2.81 -20.07
C LEU A 358 -5.10 1.77 -19.56
N THR A 359 -6.40 1.98 -19.76
CA THR A 359 -7.43 0.98 -19.39
C THR A 359 -7.24 -0.32 -20.14
N VAL A 360 -7.00 -0.25 -21.45
CA VAL A 360 -6.77 -1.45 -22.27
C VAL A 360 -5.49 -2.15 -21.82
N ILE A 361 -4.40 -1.40 -21.63
CA ILE A 361 -3.10 -1.94 -21.18
C ILE A 361 -3.26 -2.66 -19.84
N TYR A 362 -3.86 -2.02 -18.83
CA TYR A 362 -3.98 -2.60 -17.51
C TYR A 362 -5.06 -3.68 -17.41
N SER A 363 -6.06 -3.68 -18.29
CA SER A 363 -7.00 -4.80 -18.42
C SER A 363 -6.27 -6.04 -18.93
N VAL A 364 -5.45 -5.91 -19.97
CA VAL A 364 -4.62 -7.01 -20.49
C VAL A 364 -3.63 -7.49 -19.42
N ALA A 365 -2.97 -6.57 -18.72
CA ALA A 365 -2.06 -6.93 -17.63
C ALA A 365 -2.78 -7.68 -16.49
N THR A 366 -3.99 -7.24 -16.12
CA THR A 366 -4.83 -7.92 -15.11
C THR A 366 -5.13 -9.36 -15.52
N VAL A 367 -5.44 -9.61 -16.80
CA VAL A 367 -5.63 -10.97 -17.33
C VAL A 367 -4.34 -11.78 -17.18
N ILE A 368 -3.20 -11.23 -17.60
CA ILE A 368 -1.90 -11.90 -17.54
C ILE A 368 -1.52 -12.27 -16.10
N ILE A 369 -1.62 -11.34 -15.15
CA ILE A 369 -1.34 -11.60 -13.73
C ILE A 369 -2.26 -12.68 -13.17
N THR A 370 -3.55 -12.63 -13.52
CA THR A 370 -4.54 -13.62 -13.08
C THR A 370 -4.22 -15.02 -13.61
N LEU A 371 -3.80 -15.12 -14.88
CA LEU A 371 -3.36 -16.38 -15.48
C LEU A 371 -2.08 -16.93 -14.83
N GLY A 372 -1.34 -16.12 -14.06
CA GLY A 372 -0.22 -16.57 -13.22
C GLY A 372 -0.60 -17.58 -12.13
N TYR A 373 -1.89 -17.70 -11.80
CA TYR A 373 -2.41 -18.75 -10.89
C TYR A 373 -2.90 -20.01 -11.63
N THR A 374 -2.87 -20.01 -12.97
CA THR A 374 -3.38 -21.11 -13.82
C THR A 374 -2.42 -21.44 -14.96
N ILE A 375 -2.63 -20.90 -16.16
CA ILE A 375 -1.91 -21.25 -17.39
C ILE A 375 -0.44 -20.82 -17.34
N PHE A 376 -0.16 -19.67 -16.72
CA PHE A 376 1.19 -19.13 -16.54
C PHE A 376 1.73 -19.40 -15.13
N TYR A 377 1.27 -20.48 -14.49
CA TYR A 377 1.79 -20.88 -13.19
C TYR A 377 3.28 -21.19 -13.27
N PHE A 378 4.05 -20.57 -12.37
CA PHE A 378 5.44 -20.93 -12.11
C PHE A 378 5.76 -20.63 -10.65
N GLU A 379 6.83 -21.26 -10.16
CA GLU A 379 7.42 -20.94 -8.86
C GLU A 379 8.83 -20.41 -9.08
N LEU A 380 9.04 -19.13 -8.74
CA LEU A 380 10.34 -18.49 -8.83
C LEU A 380 10.86 -18.21 -7.44
N LYS A 381 12.06 -18.71 -7.15
CA LYS A 381 12.78 -18.34 -5.93
C LYS A 381 13.33 -16.92 -6.08
N LEU A 382 12.79 -16.00 -5.29
CA LEU A 382 13.19 -14.60 -5.28
C LEU A 382 14.46 -14.39 -4.43
N PRO A 383 15.25 -13.34 -4.71
CA PRO A 383 16.50 -13.06 -3.99
C PRO A 383 16.34 -12.79 -2.48
N ASN A 384 15.15 -12.35 -2.05
CA ASN A 384 14.79 -12.20 -0.64
C ASN A 384 14.47 -13.54 0.07
N GLY A 385 14.52 -14.66 -0.63
CA GLY A 385 14.33 -16.01 -0.09
C GLY A 385 12.91 -16.55 -0.17
N THR A 386 11.93 -15.75 -0.62
CA THR A 386 10.54 -16.23 -0.84
C THR A 386 10.41 -16.92 -2.18
N VAL A 387 9.41 -17.81 -2.32
CA VAL A 387 8.98 -18.35 -3.61
C VAL A 387 7.73 -17.59 -4.03
N GLY A 388 7.73 -17.07 -5.25
CA GLY A 388 6.66 -16.22 -5.75
C GLY A 388 6.19 -16.63 -7.15
N GLN A 389 4.94 -16.29 -7.43
CA GLN A 389 4.33 -16.38 -8.76
C GLN A 389 4.41 -15.01 -9.46
N LEU A 390 3.66 -14.83 -10.54
CA LEU A 390 3.71 -13.60 -11.33
C LEU A 390 3.31 -12.34 -10.55
N LEU A 391 2.30 -12.44 -9.68
CA LEU A 391 1.91 -11.33 -8.79
C LEU A 391 3.04 -11.00 -7.81
N ASP A 392 3.60 -12.01 -7.14
CA ASP A 392 4.65 -11.82 -6.15
C ASP A 392 5.94 -11.26 -6.78
N LEU A 393 6.25 -11.66 -8.02
CA LEU A 393 7.36 -11.11 -8.79
C LEU A 393 7.15 -9.62 -9.07
N ALA A 394 5.93 -9.22 -9.47
CA ALA A 394 5.60 -7.82 -9.71
C ALA A 394 5.63 -6.99 -8.40
N ASP A 395 5.11 -7.53 -7.29
CA ASP A 395 5.21 -6.93 -5.95
C ASP A 395 6.68 -6.77 -5.54
N TYR A 396 7.50 -7.80 -5.71
CA TYR A 396 8.92 -7.79 -5.37
C TYR A 396 9.69 -6.73 -6.16
N ILE A 397 9.54 -6.69 -7.49
CA ILE A 397 10.23 -5.71 -8.34
C ILE A 397 9.83 -4.28 -7.95
N SER A 398 8.53 -4.03 -7.73
CA SER A 398 8.05 -2.69 -7.38
C SER A 398 8.47 -2.29 -5.96
N ASN A 399 8.12 -3.07 -4.95
CA ASN A 399 8.22 -2.70 -3.54
C ASN A 399 9.60 -2.98 -2.93
N SER A 400 10.31 -4.01 -3.38
CA SER A 400 11.59 -4.44 -2.79
C SER A 400 12.82 -3.99 -3.60
N VAL A 401 12.64 -3.54 -4.85
CA VAL A 401 13.75 -3.11 -5.72
C VAL A 401 13.60 -1.66 -6.14
N LEU A 402 12.53 -1.30 -6.86
CA LEU A 402 12.40 0.04 -7.42
C LEU A 402 12.17 1.12 -6.36
N MET A 403 11.30 0.89 -5.37
CA MET A 403 11.03 1.88 -4.32
C MET A 403 12.27 2.22 -3.45
N PRO A 404 13.10 1.26 -3.02
CA PRO A 404 14.39 1.59 -2.39
C PRO A 404 15.29 2.45 -3.27
N ILE A 405 15.38 2.15 -4.58
CA ILE A 405 16.19 2.94 -5.52
C ILE A 405 15.65 4.36 -5.64
N THR A 406 14.34 4.52 -5.89
CA THR A 406 13.74 5.85 -6.04
C THR A 406 13.82 6.65 -4.75
N SER A 407 13.64 6.01 -3.60
CA SER A 407 13.79 6.64 -2.29
C SER A 407 15.23 7.10 -2.04
N LEU A 408 16.23 6.25 -2.32
CA LEU A 408 17.64 6.62 -2.21
C LEU A 408 17.98 7.82 -3.09
N LEU A 409 17.57 7.78 -4.36
CA LEU A 409 17.80 8.87 -5.30
C LEU A 409 17.10 10.16 -4.87
N SER A 410 15.87 10.07 -4.37
CA SER A 410 15.13 11.23 -3.82
C SER A 410 15.85 11.81 -2.60
N CYS A 411 16.35 10.96 -1.70
CA CYS A 411 17.13 11.41 -0.55
C CYS A 411 18.46 12.07 -0.96
N ILE A 412 19.14 11.56 -2.00
CA ILE A 412 20.35 12.20 -2.53
C ILE A 412 20.03 13.57 -3.13
N LEU A 413 19.00 13.63 -3.98
CA LEU A 413 18.55 14.88 -4.59
C LEU A 413 18.22 15.93 -3.53
N ILE A 414 17.37 15.58 -2.57
CA ILE A 414 16.84 16.52 -1.57
C ILE A 414 17.86 16.80 -0.47
N GLY A 415 18.56 15.78 0.03
CA GLY A 415 19.54 15.91 1.10
C GLY A 415 20.81 16.66 0.67
N TRP A 416 21.26 16.45 -0.56
CA TRP A 416 22.62 16.86 -0.96
C TRP A 416 22.65 17.80 -2.16
N VAL A 417 21.75 17.65 -3.13
CA VAL A 417 21.79 18.43 -4.38
C VAL A 417 21.00 19.74 -4.29
N VAL A 418 19.70 19.67 -3.97
CA VAL A 418 18.86 20.86 -3.76
C VAL A 418 18.87 21.36 -2.32
N LYS A 419 19.29 20.48 -1.38
CA LYS A 419 19.40 20.68 0.07
C LYS A 419 18.02 20.73 0.78
N PRO A 420 17.94 20.27 2.05
CA PRO A 420 16.68 20.18 2.81
C PRO A 420 15.98 21.52 3.01
N LYS A 421 16.71 22.64 2.89
CA LYS A 421 16.17 23.98 3.05
C LYS A 421 15.01 24.24 2.10
N LEU A 422 15.05 23.75 0.85
CA LEU A 422 13.94 23.90 -0.09
C LEU A 422 12.64 23.32 0.46
N ILE A 423 12.71 22.14 1.07
CA ILE A 423 11.55 21.46 1.66
C ILE A 423 11.11 22.15 2.95
N ILE A 424 12.05 22.62 3.77
CA ILE A 424 11.74 23.36 5.00
C ILE A 424 11.02 24.68 4.66
N ASP A 425 11.56 25.45 3.71
CA ASP A 425 10.96 26.71 3.28
C ASP A 425 9.55 26.48 2.69
N GLU A 426 9.36 25.38 1.94
CA GLU A 426 8.04 24.99 1.43
C GLU A 426 7.10 24.60 2.58
N MET A 427 7.56 23.86 3.60
CA MET A 427 6.75 23.47 4.77
C MET A 427 6.36 24.66 5.66
N GLU A 428 7.15 25.74 5.65
CA GLU A 428 6.94 26.97 6.43
C GLU A 428 6.33 28.12 5.57
N LEU A 429 5.94 27.83 4.31
CA LEU A 429 5.51 28.83 3.30
C LEU A 429 4.36 29.73 3.77
N ASN A 430 3.40 29.19 4.51
CA ASN A 430 2.23 29.89 5.02
C ASN A 430 2.43 30.48 6.43
N GLY A 431 3.67 30.52 6.93
CA GLY A 431 4.01 31.02 8.27
C GLY A 431 3.95 29.98 9.39
N GLU A 432 3.59 28.73 9.06
CA GLU A 432 3.61 27.61 10.01
C GLU A 432 5.02 27.18 10.37
N ASN A 433 5.22 26.65 11.57
CA ASN A 433 6.54 26.24 12.05
C ASN A 433 6.77 24.73 11.84
N PHE A 434 7.82 24.38 11.08
CA PHE A 434 8.20 23.00 10.89
C PHE A 434 9.00 22.46 12.09
N LYS A 435 8.28 22.05 13.14
CA LYS A 435 8.86 21.56 14.41
C LYS A 435 9.89 20.44 14.25
N ARG A 436 9.71 19.55 13.27
CA ARG A 436 10.57 18.37 13.04
C ARG A 436 11.70 18.63 12.02
N LYS A 437 11.98 19.87 11.64
CA LYS A 437 12.97 20.19 10.58
C LYS A 437 14.39 19.68 10.80
N SER A 438 14.84 19.62 12.06
CA SER A 438 16.16 19.08 12.39
C SER A 438 16.22 17.57 12.15
N ILE A 439 15.24 16.83 12.68
CA ILE A 439 15.10 15.38 12.46
C ILE A 439 14.97 15.09 10.97
N TYR A 440 14.11 15.83 10.27
CA TYR A 440 13.94 15.72 8.82
C TYR A 440 15.28 15.89 8.07
N SER A 441 16.05 16.94 8.40
CA SER A 441 17.33 17.22 7.75
C SER A 441 18.36 16.13 7.97
N VAL A 442 18.44 15.58 9.19
CA VAL A 442 19.36 14.48 9.51
C VAL A 442 18.91 13.19 8.81
N MET A 443 17.61 12.91 8.82
CA MET A 443 17.03 11.75 8.17
C MET A 443 17.32 11.76 6.67
N VAL A 444 16.91 12.80 5.95
CA VAL A 444 17.04 12.86 4.48
C VAL A 444 18.50 12.89 4.01
N LYS A 445 19.41 13.48 4.80
CA LYS A 445 20.85 13.56 4.44
C LYS A 445 21.62 12.29 4.75
N TYR A 446 21.41 11.69 5.91
CA TYR A 446 22.33 10.69 6.44
C TYR A 446 21.64 9.36 6.69
N ILE A 447 20.57 9.34 7.49
CA ILE A 447 19.99 8.09 7.98
C ILE A 447 19.23 7.36 6.86
N ALA A 448 18.36 8.06 6.15
CA ALA A 448 17.54 7.49 5.07
C ALA A 448 18.41 6.88 3.95
N PRO A 449 19.42 7.58 3.38
CA PRO A 449 20.31 6.98 2.39
C PRO A 449 21.01 5.71 2.86
N VAL A 450 21.54 5.71 4.09
CA VAL A 450 22.26 4.54 4.64
C VAL A 450 21.33 3.35 4.81
N ILE A 451 20.14 3.56 5.38
CA ILE A 451 19.12 2.52 5.51
C ILE A 451 18.73 1.98 4.13
N MET A 452 18.54 2.85 3.13
CA MET A 452 18.21 2.43 1.77
C MET A 452 19.30 1.58 1.11
N VAL A 453 20.57 1.92 1.29
CA VAL A 453 21.67 1.10 0.76
C VAL A 453 21.68 -0.28 1.43
N ILE A 454 21.56 -0.34 2.76
CA ILE A 454 21.57 -1.61 3.50
C ILE A 454 20.40 -2.51 3.05
N LEU A 455 19.19 -1.93 2.96
CA LEU A 455 18.00 -2.67 2.59
C LEU A 455 17.99 -3.06 1.10
N PHE A 456 18.54 -2.23 0.22
CA PHE A 456 18.73 -2.60 -1.20
C PHE A 456 19.72 -3.76 -1.36
N LEU A 457 20.82 -3.77 -0.60
CA LEU A 457 21.73 -4.92 -0.58
C LEU A 457 21.03 -6.18 -0.04
N GLN A 458 20.15 -6.03 0.97
CA GLN A 458 19.33 -7.14 1.45
C GLN A 458 18.37 -7.67 0.38
N SER A 459 17.69 -6.78 -0.36
CA SER A 459 16.74 -7.22 -1.38
C SER A 459 17.44 -7.97 -2.51
N THR A 460 18.63 -7.55 -2.94
CA THR A 460 19.41 -8.27 -3.97
C THR A 460 19.97 -9.64 -3.54
N GLY A 461 19.81 -10.05 -2.27
CA GLY A 461 20.38 -11.28 -1.73
C GLY A 461 21.90 -11.21 -1.51
N PHE A 462 22.48 -10.01 -1.54
CA PHE A 462 23.93 -9.78 -1.41
C PHE A 462 24.51 -10.42 -0.15
N TRP A 463 23.83 -10.30 1.00
CA TRP A 463 24.32 -10.86 2.26
C TRP A 463 24.35 -12.39 2.28
N GLN A 464 23.39 -13.04 1.59
CA GLN A 464 23.37 -14.49 1.45
C GLN A 464 24.51 -14.97 0.54
N TRP A 465 24.78 -14.22 -0.54
CA TRP A 465 25.93 -14.47 -1.40
C TRP A 465 27.26 -14.27 -0.65
N LEU A 466 27.39 -13.20 0.12
CA LEU A 466 28.58 -12.92 0.93
C LEU A 466 28.82 -14.01 2.00
N ALA A 467 27.77 -14.47 2.67
CA ALA A 467 27.86 -15.54 3.67
C ALA A 467 28.35 -16.87 3.06
N LYS A 468 28.03 -17.15 1.80
CA LYS A 468 28.53 -18.33 1.05
C LYS A 468 29.98 -18.22 0.59
N LEU A 469 30.58 -17.03 0.63
CA LEU A 469 32.00 -16.83 0.30
C LEU A 469 32.91 -16.92 1.53
N VAL A 470 32.35 -16.67 2.71
CA VAL A 470 33.07 -16.65 3.99
C VAL A 470 33.06 -18.03 4.67
N HIS A 471 32.21 -18.95 4.21
CA HIS A 471 32.16 -20.37 4.57
C HIS A 471 32.54 -21.22 3.36
#